data_AF-A0A1E1W4Q6-F1
#
_entry.id   AF-A0A1E1W4Q6-F1
#
_cell.length_a   1.000
_cell.length_b   1.000
_cell.length_c   1.000
_cell.angle_alpha   90.00
_cell.angle_beta   90.00
_cell.angle_gamma   90.00
#
_symmetry.space_group_name_H-M   'P 1'
#
loop_
_entity.id
_entity.type
_entity.pdbx_description
1 polymer ?
#
loop_
_entity_poly.entity_id
_entity_poly.type
_entity_poly.pdbx_seq_one_letter_code
_entity_poly.pdbx_strand_id
1 'polypeptide(L)'
;HELAAHITRCARASAACALPPQHWTHVIRATQDYAKLLTFDQLGNLLRELGVIWWEARTGMRATKATYFAAYSTHIAELQSTLQRAFVAAAIALSYAPERVSLYAWSALQESWSAWVRPFCGASPLMPATEEDEAYTPMLRQFLLNIRQVMLDCPGTEEHLLQQIFEWTVQTFLAIYQGGTMESGVQMSALLVDFAALPWNEHQWFRPSFLQFAVQVCASKDREMQCWCAECWRSIVAETWIHGAPDDQLAPTLASILFLFTAMPLHQQTLEQAARLPWWRLPEAAMEEAFERFFAQYHDPQHPYHEIPQFRVLLLASEIQAPSTPPDSPQSRHKRCVAVSRWVRAAAAPSLVDHVPGHTDCILKVIADIAAYLAGTDEVEELLTRAAVIMCMEPAATAAMPVWQRVVSSWPPFLSVSCVAAAGHLVAFEYFACLADIAVTALLRHKEEGGWEEVSARWQA
;
A
#
# COMPACT_ATOMS: atom_id res chain seq x y z
N HIS A 1 25.72 -2.59 38.71
CA HIS A 1 26.48 -1.34 38.50
C HIS A 1 27.89 -1.56 37.94
N GLU A 2 28.74 -2.41 38.53
CA GLU A 2 30.12 -2.60 38.04
C GLU A 2 30.23 -3.16 36.61
N LEU A 3 29.39 -4.14 36.25
CA LEU A 3 29.33 -4.71 34.90
C LEU A 3 29.01 -3.65 33.83
N ALA A 4 27.96 -2.85 34.04
CA ALA A 4 27.56 -1.80 33.11
C ALA A 4 28.68 -0.76 32.91
N ALA A 5 29.30 -0.30 34.01
CA ALA A 5 30.42 0.63 33.94
C ALA A 5 31.64 0.03 33.21
N HIS A 6 31.90 -1.27 33.37
CA HIS A 6 32.97 -1.94 32.65
C HIS A 6 32.69 -2.04 31.15
N ILE A 7 31.48 -2.45 30.77
CA ILE A 7 31.03 -2.52 29.36
C ILE A 7 31.15 -1.15 28.69
N THR A 8 30.66 -0.09 29.34
CA THR A 8 30.77 1.30 28.86
C THR A 8 32.23 1.70 28.63
N ARG A 9 33.14 1.41 29.57
CA ARG A 9 34.57 1.73 29.41
C ARG A 9 35.20 0.97 28.24
N CYS A 10 34.87 -0.31 28.08
CA CYS A 10 35.32 -1.12 26.95
C CYS A 10 34.80 -0.56 25.62
N ALA A 11 33.52 -0.19 25.54
CA ALA A 11 32.91 0.42 24.37
C ALA A 11 33.60 1.73 23.97
N ARG A 12 33.85 2.65 24.92
CA ARG A 12 34.58 3.89 24.64
C ARG A 12 36.02 3.63 24.18
N ALA A 13 36.71 2.67 24.80
CA ALA A 13 38.05 2.30 24.37
C ALA A 13 38.07 1.68 22.96
N SER A 14 37.09 0.86 22.60
CA SER A 14 36.93 0.32 21.24
C SER A 14 36.57 1.40 20.22
N ALA A 15 35.66 2.32 20.55
CA ALA A 15 35.32 3.47 19.71
C ALA A 15 36.55 4.36 19.43
N ALA A 16 37.46 4.47 20.40
CA ALA A 16 38.74 5.16 20.27
C ALA A 16 39.85 4.33 19.59
N CYS A 17 39.56 3.10 19.16
CA CYS A 17 40.52 2.16 18.58
C CYS A 17 41.67 1.75 19.52
N ALA A 18 41.45 1.76 20.83
CA ALA A 18 42.45 1.50 21.86
C ALA A 18 42.35 0.11 22.51
N LEU A 19 41.27 -0.63 22.27
CA LEU A 19 41.02 -1.94 22.88
C LEU A 19 40.96 -3.04 21.81
N PRO A 20 41.80 -4.09 21.84
CA PRO A 20 41.77 -5.17 20.86
C PRO A 20 40.40 -5.88 20.76
N PRO A 21 39.91 -6.24 19.56
CA PRO A 21 38.60 -6.88 19.38
C PRO A 21 38.39 -8.14 20.24
N GLN A 22 39.43 -8.97 20.35
CA GLN A 22 39.42 -10.25 21.09
C GLN A 22 39.06 -10.07 22.57
N HIS A 23 39.31 -8.90 23.17
CA HIS A 23 38.96 -8.62 24.56
C HIS A 23 37.45 -8.70 24.80
N TRP A 24 36.63 -8.42 23.77
CA TRP A 24 35.17 -8.53 23.88
C TRP A 24 34.68 -9.93 24.21
N THR A 25 35.43 -10.99 23.86
CA THR A 25 35.09 -12.38 24.24
C THR A 25 34.91 -12.53 25.75
N HIS A 26 35.76 -11.86 26.55
CA HIS A 26 35.66 -11.88 28.00
C HIS A 26 34.49 -11.05 28.52
N VAL A 27 34.28 -9.87 27.91
CA VAL A 27 33.17 -8.97 28.28
C VAL A 27 31.82 -9.61 27.98
N ILE A 28 31.69 -10.29 26.83
CA ILE A 28 30.49 -11.01 26.42
C ILE A 28 30.20 -12.16 27.39
N ARG A 29 31.21 -12.98 27.73
CA ARG A 29 31.04 -14.06 28.72
C ARG A 29 30.55 -13.53 30.06
N ALA A 30 31.18 -12.46 30.56
CA ALA A 30 30.72 -11.81 31.79
C ALA A 30 29.29 -11.24 31.66
N THR A 31 28.93 -10.73 30.49
CA THR A 31 27.58 -10.23 30.22
C THR A 31 26.56 -11.38 30.24
N GLN A 32 26.86 -12.52 29.62
CA GLN A 32 26.00 -13.71 29.64
C GLN A 32 25.74 -14.21 31.07
N ASP A 33 26.76 -14.18 31.94
CA ASP A 33 26.64 -14.65 33.32
C ASP A 33 25.90 -13.67 34.24
N TYR A 34 26.15 -12.36 34.06
CA TYR A 34 25.77 -11.34 35.06
C TYR A 34 24.71 -10.33 34.60
N ALA A 35 24.34 -10.25 33.31
CA ALA A 35 23.36 -9.27 32.83
C ALA A 35 21.98 -9.42 33.48
N LYS A 36 21.56 -10.65 33.80
CA LYS A 36 20.30 -10.95 34.51
C LYS A 36 20.21 -10.37 35.93
N LEU A 37 21.34 -9.94 36.50
CA LEU A 37 21.39 -9.31 37.83
C LEU A 37 21.19 -7.79 37.77
N LEU A 38 21.18 -7.21 36.57
CA LEU A 38 20.92 -5.79 36.38
C LEU A 38 19.40 -5.54 36.37
N THR A 39 18.99 -4.39 36.89
CA THR A 39 17.58 -3.97 36.83
C THR A 39 17.19 -3.54 35.42
N PHE A 40 15.88 -3.50 35.15
CA PHE A 40 15.32 -2.99 33.89
C PHE A 40 15.91 -1.62 33.52
N ASP A 41 15.91 -0.66 34.45
CA ASP A 41 16.45 0.69 34.21
C ASP A 41 17.97 0.70 33.98
N GLN A 42 18.72 -0.15 34.68
CA GLN A 42 20.18 -0.26 34.48
C GLN A 42 20.51 -0.80 33.08
N LEU A 43 19.74 -1.79 32.60
CA LEU A 43 19.90 -2.35 31.26
C LEU A 43 19.50 -1.35 30.17
N GLY A 44 18.37 -0.66 30.34
CA GLY A 44 17.93 0.38 29.40
C GLY A 44 18.94 1.52 29.28
N ASN A 45 19.44 2.04 30.41
CA ASN A 45 20.46 3.09 30.41
C ASN A 45 21.78 2.63 29.77
N LEU A 46 22.19 1.38 29.99
CA LEU A 46 23.39 0.82 29.37
C LEU A 46 23.23 0.70 27.85
N LEU A 47 22.10 0.19 27.36
CA LEU A 47 21.82 0.08 25.92
C LEU A 47 21.84 1.45 25.24
N ARG A 48 21.21 2.45 25.88
CA ARG A 48 21.24 3.85 25.43
C ARG A 48 22.66 4.41 25.40
N GLU A 49 23.44 4.22 26.46
CA GLU A 49 24.82 4.73 26.52
C GLU A 49 25.71 4.10 25.44
N LEU A 50 25.55 2.79 25.19
CA LEU A 50 26.23 2.10 24.08
C LEU A 50 25.85 2.71 22.74
N GLY A 51 24.55 2.99 22.53
CA GLY A 51 24.05 3.68 21.34
C GLY A 51 24.74 5.03 21.12
N VAL A 52 24.81 5.86 22.16
CA VAL A 52 25.47 7.17 22.13
C VAL A 52 26.94 7.03 21.74
N ILE A 53 27.69 6.13 22.38
CA ILE A 53 29.12 5.93 22.11
C ILE A 53 29.37 5.58 20.63
N TRP A 54 28.60 4.65 20.08
CA TRP A 54 28.77 4.23 18.69
C TRP A 54 28.26 5.27 17.70
N TRP A 55 27.22 6.02 18.05
CA TRP A 55 26.74 7.13 17.23
C TRP A 55 27.77 8.26 17.17
N GLU A 56 28.36 8.64 18.31
CA GLU A 56 29.47 9.59 18.37
C GLU A 56 30.66 9.11 17.54
N ALA A 57 31.00 7.82 17.63
CA ALA A 57 32.05 7.22 16.81
C ALA A 57 31.76 7.33 15.30
N ARG A 58 30.50 7.10 14.89
CA ARG A 58 30.04 7.23 13.50
C ARG A 58 30.15 8.67 13.01
N THR A 59 29.61 9.63 13.76
CA THR A 59 29.57 11.04 13.35
C THR A 59 30.93 11.73 13.46
N GLY A 60 31.79 11.28 14.38
CA GLY A 60 33.15 11.80 14.56
C GLY A 60 34.20 11.13 13.67
N MET A 61 33.79 10.17 12.81
CA MET A 61 34.72 9.35 12.05
C MET A 61 35.39 10.14 10.93
N ARG A 62 36.71 9.95 10.78
CA ARG A 62 37.43 10.27 9.53
C ARG A 62 37.45 9.02 8.65
N ALA A 63 37.30 9.18 7.33
CA ALA A 63 37.08 8.10 6.36
C ALA A 63 38.05 6.89 6.43
N THR A 64 39.24 7.05 7.02
CA THR A 64 40.25 5.98 7.17
C THR A 64 40.02 4.98 8.31
N LYS A 65 38.92 5.09 9.09
CA LYS A 65 38.63 4.23 10.24
C LYS A 65 37.54 3.17 10.02
N ALA A 66 36.85 3.15 8.88
CA ALA A 66 35.72 2.24 8.64
C ALA A 66 36.11 0.76 8.72
N THR A 67 37.22 0.37 8.09
CA THR A 67 37.76 -1.00 8.09
C THR A 67 38.10 -1.52 9.49
N TYR A 68 38.36 -0.61 10.44
CA TYR A 68 38.69 -0.98 11.81
C TYR A 68 37.46 -1.46 12.60
N PHE A 69 36.27 -0.92 12.32
CA PHE A 69 35.05 -1.28 13.07
C PHE A 69 34.45 -2.61 12.64
N ALA A 70 34.72 -3.07 11.42
CA ALA A 70 34.29 -4.39 10.92
C ALA A 70 34.75 -5.52 11.85
N ALA A 71 35.97 -5.41 12.40
CA ALA A 71 36.53 -6.40 13.34
C ALA A 71 35.80 -6.48 14.70
N TYR A 72 35.02 -5.47 15.08
CA TYR A 72 34.23 -5.46 16.31
C TYR A 72 32.79 -5.90 16.09
N SER A 73 32.30 -5.86 14.85
CA SER A 73 30.88 -6.02 14.49
C SER A 73 30.24 -7.26 15.12
N THR A 74 30.85 -8.43 14.97
CA THR A 74 30.35 -9.71 15.49
C THR A 74 30.27 -9.72 17.01
N HIS A 75 31.30 -9.20 17.68
CA HIS A 75 31.35 -9.12 19.14
C HIS A 75 30.33 -8.13 19.70
N ILE A 76 30.17 -6.97 19.05
CA ILE A 76 29.20 -5.96 19.47
C ILE A 76 27.77 -6.47 19.21
N ALA A 77 27.52 -7.15 18.09
CA ALA A 77 26.24 -7.79 17.83
C ALA A 77 25.88 -8.80 18.92
N GLU A 78 26.82 -9.67 19.32
CA GLU A 78 26.58 -10.67 20.36
C GLU A 78 26.33 -10.03 21.74
N LEU A 79 27.09 -8.99 22.08
CA LEU A 79 26.88 -8.19 23.29
C LEU A 79 25.49 -7.57 23.31
N GLN A 80 25.13 -6.84 22.25
CA GLN A 80 23.85 -6.16 22.13
C GLN A 80 22.69 -7.15 22.19
N SER A 81 22.82 -8.30 21.53
CA SER A 81 21.82 -9.38 21.58
C SER A 81 21.63 -9.94 22.99
N THR A 82 22.74 -10.11 23.72
CA THR A 82 22.70 -10.62 25.10
C THR A 82 22.06 -9.61 26.05
N LEU A 83 22.41 -8.33 25.92
CA LEU A 83 21.82 -7.25 26.72
C LEU A 83 20.34 -7.04 26.39
N GLN A 84 19.96 -7.10 25.11
CA GLN A 84 18.57 -6.96 24.67
C GLN A 84 17.69 -8.07 25.25
N ARG A 85 18.14 -9.34 25.18
CA ARG A 85 17.41 -10.46 25.80
C ARG A 85 17.24 -10.29 27.30
N ALA A 86 18.30 -9.87 28.01
CA ALA A 86 18.21 -9.58 29.43
C ALA A 86 17.23 -8.43 29.73
N PHE A 87 17.21 -7.39 28.90
CA PHE A 87 16.33 -6.24 29.04
C PHE A 87 14.85 -6.61 28.84
N VAL A 88 14.54 -7.38 27.81
CA VAL A 88 13.18 -7.91 27.56
C VAL A 88 12.75 -8.84 28.68
N ALA A 89 13.61 -9.76 29.12
CA ALA A 89 13.32 -10.65 30.24
C ALA A 89 13.04 -9.86 31.53
N ALA A 90 13.76 -8.78 31.80
CA ALA A 90 13.50 -7.90 32.93
C ALA A 90 12.16 -7.17 32.80
N ALA A 91 11.78 -6.73 31.60
CA ALA A 91 10.47 -6.11 31.34
C ALA A 91 9.32 -7.08 31.61
N ILE A 92 9.45 -8.32 31.15
CA ILE A 92 8.49 -9.40 31.38
C ILE A 92 8.40 -9.73 32.88
N ALA A 93 9.53 -9.79 33.59
CA ALA A 93 9.56 -10.03 35.03
C ALA A 93 8.84 -8.94 35.83
N LEU A 94 8.79 -7.71 35.32
CA LEU A 94 7.99 -6.60 35.87
C LEU A 94 6.51 -6.66 35.48
N SER A 95 6.07 -7.71 34.78
CA SER A 95 4.69 -7.91 34.33
C SER A 95 4.17 -6.78 33.43
N TYR A 96 5.03 -6.21 32.60
CA TYR A 96 4.59 -5.25 31.58
C TYR A 96 3.76 -5.93 30.50
N ALA A 97 2.72 -5.23 30.04
CA ALA A 97 1.88 -5.69 28.93
C ALA A 97 2.70 -5.75 27.61
N PRO A 98 2.35 -6.63 26.67
CA PRO A 98 3.08 -6.80 25.41
C PRO A 98 3.28 -5.48 24.64
N GLU A 99 2.28 -4.59 24.63
CA GLU A 99 2.38 -3.28 23.96
C GLU A 99 3.46 -2.38 24.58
N ARG A 100 3.66 -2.52 25.89
CA ARG A 100 4.69 -1.78 26.62
C ARG A 100 6.07 -2.43 26.45
N VAL A 101 6.13 -3.77 26.41
CA VAL A 101 7.37 -4.50 26.13
C VAL A 101 7.87 -4.18 24.73
N SER A 102 7.00 -4.19 23.70
CA SER A 102 7.38 -3.85 22.32
C SER A 102 7.93 -2.44 22.22
N LEU A 103 7.26 -1.45 22.83
CA LEU A 103 7.71 -0.05 22.87
C LEU A 103 9.12 0.09 23.45
N TYR A 104 9.38 -0.51 24.62
CA TYR A 104 10.70 -0.43 25.24
C TYR A 104 11.76 -1.21 24.47
N ALA A 105 11.42 -2.42 24.03
CA ALA A 105 12.35 -3.27 23.29
C ALA A 105 12.77 -2.61 21.99
N TRP A 106 11.83 -2.05 21.23
CA TRP A 106 12.11 -1.33 20.00
C TRP A 106 12.89 -0.05 20.23
N SER A 107 12.53 0.75 21.25
CA SER A 107 13.29 1.94 21.60
C SER A 107 14.74 1.61 21.94
N ALA A 108 14.99 0.56 22.72
CA ALA A 108 16.34 0.11 23.05
C ALA A 108 17.10 -0.41 21.81
N LEU A 109 16.41 -1.13 20.91
CA LEU A 109 16.97 -1.59 19.64
C LEU A 109 17.36 -0.41 18.75
N GLN A 110 16.48 0.57 18.56
CA GLN A 110 16.76 1.78 17.80
C GLN A 110 17.96 2.54 18.39
N GLU A 111 17.98 2.79 19.69
CA GLU A 111 19.05 3.56 20.32
C GLU A 111 20.40 2.85 20.21
N SER A 112 20.46 1.55 20.53
CA SER A 112 21.72 0.82 20.60
C SER A 112 22.27 0.37 19.23
N TRP A 113 21.41 0.06 18.26
CA TRP A 113 21.83 -0.49 16.96
C TRP A 113 21.94 0.57 15.85
N SER A 114 21.28 1.73 15.95
CA SER A 114 21.19 2.68 14.83
C SER A 114 22.54 3.07 14.23
N ALA A 115 23.59 3.22 15.04
CA ALA A 115 24.91 3.57 14.54
C ALA A 115 25.45 2.55 13.51
N TRP A 116 25.06 1.29 13.67
CA TRP A 116 25.54 0.16 12.88
C TRP A 116 24.64 -0.15 11.68
N VAL A 117 23.32 -0.12 11.86
CA VAL A 117 22.36 -0.65 10.87
C VAL A 117 21.52 0.41 10.18
N ARG A 118 21.39 1.62 10.74
CA ARG A 118 20.54 2.66 10.14
C ARG A 118 21.27 3.32 8.99
N PRO A 119 20.74 3.32 7.76
CA PRO A 119 21.29 4.17 6.72
C PRO A 119 21.03 5.64 7.07
N PHE A 120 22.03 6.50 6.86
CA PHE A 120 22.01 7.89 7.32
C PHE A 120 22.75 8.80 6.34
N CYS A 121 22.13 9.93 6.01
CA CYS A 121 22.68 10.89 5.05
C CYS A 121 23.78 11.79 5.65
N GLY A 122 23.78 12.02 6.97
CA GLY A 122 24.65 13.01 7.62
C GLY A 122 26.03 12.51 8.05
N ALA A 123 26.32 11.21 7.93
CA ALA A 123 27.63 10.65 8.31
C ALA A 123 27.89 9.32 7.58
N SER A 124 29.17 9.03 7.32
CA SER A 124 29.60 7.73 6.78
C SER A 124 29.17 6.57 7.70
N PRO A 125 28.86 5.40 7.16
CA PRO A 125 28.49 4.24 7.97
C PRO A 125 29.70 3.70 8.76
N LEU A 126 29.42 3.04 9.89
CA LEU A 126 30.45 2.29 10.64
C LEU A 126 30.97 1.08 9.84
N MET A 127 30.11 0.49 9.02
CA MET A 127 30.41 -0.64 8.15
C MET A 127 29.81 -0.35 6.77
N PRO A 128 30.65 -0.07 5.76
CA PRO A 128 30.18 0.09 4.40
C PRO A 128 29.59 -1.23 3.87
N ALA A 129 28.50 -1.13 3.12
CA ALA A 129 27.84 -2.21 2.41
C ALA A 129 28.47 -2.47 1.03
N THR A 130 29.31 -1.56 0.53
CA THR A 130 29.94 -1.65 -0.80
C THR A 130 31.40 -2.13 -0.77
N GLU A 131 31.98 -2.38 0.41
CA GLU A 131 33.34 -2.90 0.57
C GLU A 131 33.40 -4.43 0.33
N GLU A 132 34.59 -4.94 -0.06
CA GLU A 132 34.81 -6.36 -0.38
C GLU A 132 34.58 -7.29 0.83
N ASP A 133 34.87 -6.81 2.04
CA ASP A 133 34.57 -7.49 3.30
C ASP A 133 33.17 -7.07 3.78
N GLU A 134 32.11 -7.72 3.27
CA GLU A 134 30.70 -7.40 3.51
C GLU A 134 30.24 -7.69 4.97
N ALA A 135 30.74 -6.93 5.94
CA ALA A 135 30.40 -7.08 7.36
C ALA A 135 29.03 -6.49 7.75
N TYR A 136 28.46 -5.63 6.89
CA TYR A 136 27.18 -4.97 7.12
C TYR A 136 26.00 -5.96 7.15
N THR A 137 25.91 -6.86 6.16
CA THR A 137 24.80 -7.82 6.03
C THR A 137 24.72 -8.80 7.21
N PRO A 138 25.83 -9.40 7.70
CA PRO A 138 25.81 -10.17 8.96
C PRO A 138 25.30 -9.38 10.17
N MET A 139 25.69 -8.11 10.32
CA MET A 139 25.22 -7.25 11.42
C MET A 139 23.71 -7.03 11.32
N LEU A 140 23.21 -6.75 10.11
CA LEU A 140 21.80 -6.52 9.87
C LEU A 140 20.95 -7.76 10.16
N ARG A 141 21.45 -8.95 9.78
CA ARG A 141 20.81 -10.22 10.14
C ARG A 141 20.75 -10.43 11.64
N GLN A 142 21.79 -10.07 12.39
CA GLN A 142 21.75 -10.16 13.86
C GLN A 142 20.74 -9.18 14.46
N PHE A 143 20.63 -7.98 13.91
CA PHE A 143 19.59 -7.03 14.31
C PHE A 143 18.18 -7.60 14.09
N LEU A 144 17.93 -8.20 12.92
CA LEU A 144 16.67 -8.86 12.60
C LEU A 144 16.38 -10.05 13.53
N LEU A 145 17.38 -10.87 13.84
CA LEU A 145 17.25 -11.98 14.78
C LEU A 145 16.85 -11.50 16.17
N ASN A 146 17.38 -10.37 16.63
CA ASN A 146 16.97 -9.78 17.90
C ASN A 146 15.52 -9.33 17.89
N ILE A 147 15.06 -8.67 16.81
CA ILE A 147 13.64 -8.29 16.66
C ILE A 147 12.75 -9.54 16.77
N ARG A 148 13.08 -10.61 16.02
CA ARG A 148 12.35 -11.88 16.08
C ARG A 148 12.40 -12.51 17.46
N GLN A 149 13.53 -12.42 18.16
CA GLN A 149 13.65 -12.93 19.51
C GLN A 149 12.72 -12.21 20.49
N VAL A 150 12.52 -10.88 20.34
CA VAL A 150 11.52 -10.15 21.15
C VAL A 150 10.12 -10.72 20.92
N MET A 151 9.75 -10.96 19.66
CA MET A 151 8.45 -11.55 19.29
C MET A 151 8.27 -12.95 19.91
N LEU A 152 9.32 -13.77 19.89
CA LEU A 152 9.31 -15.12 20.49
C LEU A 152 9.25 -15.08 22.03
N ASP A 153 10.01 -14.18 22.66
CA ASP A 153 10.10 -14.09 24.12
C ASP A 153 8.83 -13.47 24.73
N CYS A 154 8.12 -12.62 23.99
CA CYS A 154 6.89 -11.97 24.42
C CYS A 154 5.83 -11.96 23.31
N PRO A 155 5.04 -13.05 23.17
CA PRO A 155 3.94 -13.10 22.21
C PRO A 155 2.90 -11.99 22.45
N GLY A 156 2.36 -11.43 21.37
CA GLY A 156 1.48 -10.24 21.38
C GLY A 156 2.21 -8.93 21.10
N THR A 157 3.55 -8.95 20.97
CA THR A 157 4.36 -7.79 20.59
C THR A 157 4.41 -7.56 19.08
N GLU A 158 4.05 -8.54 18.27
CA GLU A 158 4.31 -8.62 16.84
C GLU A 158 3.69 -7.44 16.09
N GLU A 159 2.38 -7.21 16.24
CA GLU A 159 1.69 -6.10 15.57
C GLU A 159 2.31 -4.73 15.92
N HIS A 160 2.61 -4.53 17.20
CA HIS A 160 3.18 -3.28 17.70
C HIS A 160 4.62 -3.04 17.19
N LEU A 161 5.43 -4.10 17.15
CA LEU A 161 6.78 -4.02 16.60
C LEU A 161 6.74 -3.76 15.09
N LEU A 162 5.90 -4.48 14.34
CA LEU A 162 5.75 -4.28 12.89
C LEU A 162 5.32 -2.84 12.55
N GLN A 163 4.41 -2.25 13.33
CA GLN A 163 4.02 -0.83 13.19
C GLN A 163 5.23 0.10 13.34
N GLN A 164 5.99 -0.07 14.43
CA GLN A 164 7.13 0.79 14.74
C GLN A 164 8.30 0.61 13.75
N ILE A 165 8.53 -0.62 13.30
CA ILE A 165 9.51 -0.97 12.28
C ILE A 165 9.12 -0.32 10.95
N PHE A 166 7.87 -0.46 10.53
CA PHE A 166 7.37 0.14 9.29
C PHE A 166 7.54 1.66 9.31
N GLU A 167 7.09 2.32 10.38
CA GLU A 167 7.23 3.77 10.53
C GLU A 167 8.71 4.20 10.44
N TRP A 168 9.59 3.54 11.20
CA TRP A 168 11.01 3.87 11.20
C TRP A 168 11.68 3.65 9.85
N THR A 169 11.33 2.58 9.14
CA THR A 169 11.85 2.27 7.80
C THR A 169 11.42 3.35 6.81
N VAL A 170 10.13 3.71 6.79
CA VAL A 170 9.63 4.75 5.87
C VAL A 170 10.26 6.11 6.20
N GLN A 171 10.35 6.50 7.47
CA GLN A 171 10.99 7.75 7.86
C GLN A 171 12.47 7.78 7.49
N THR A 172 13.17 6.64 7.66
CA THR A 172 14.58 6.52 7.27
C THR A 172 14.73 6.62 5.75
N PHE A 173 13.90 5.92 4.98
CA PHE A 173 13.83 6.05 3.53
C PHE A 173 13.62 7.50 3.09
N LEU A 174 12.59 8.18 3.63
CA LEU A 174 12.26 9.55 3.24
C LEU A 174 13.39 10.53 3.54
N ALA A 175 14.11 10.34 4.65
CA ALA A 175 15.28 11.15 5.00
C ALA A 175 16.46 10.93 4.03
N ILE A 176 16.65 9.71 3.52
CA ILE A 176 17.69 9.36 2.55
C ILE A 176 17.29 9.82 1.15
N TYR A 177 16.04 9.64 0.76
CA TYR A 177 15.53 10.02 -0.56
C TYR A 177 15.73 11.53 -0.85
N GLN A 178 15.68 12.37 0.18
CA GLN A 178 15.83 13.82 0.07
C GLN A 178 17.28 14.32 -0.04
N GLY A 179 18.30 13.48 0.15
CA GLY A 179 19.70 13.94 0.15
C GLY A 179 20.75 12.92 0.54
N GLY A 180 20.48 11.64 0.34
CA GLY A 180 21.34 10.52 0.69
C GLY A 180 22.49 10.29 -0.28
N THR A 181 23.49 9.56 0.18
CA THR A 181 24.61 9.06 -0.64
C THR A 181 24.23 7.73 -1.30
N MET A 182 24.95 7.34 -2.36
CA MET A 182 24.80 6.01 -2.97
C MET A 182 24.92 4.88 -1.94
N GLU A 183 25.87 5.00 -1.01
CA GLU A 183 26.09 4.07 0.09
C GLU A 183 24.85 3.93 0.99
N SER A 184 24.22 5.06 1.38
CA SER A 184 22.99 5.02 2.17
C SER A 184 21.80 4.41 1.40
N GLY A 185 21.79 4.54 0.07
CA GLY A 185 20.83 3.84 -0.80
C GLY A 185 21.04 2.33 -0.77
N VAL A 186 22.28 1.84 -0.95
CA VAL A 186 22.60 0.39 -0.89
C VAL A 186 22.27 -0.19 0.49
N GLN A 187 22.60 0.52 1.56
CA GLN A 187 22.24 0.12 2.92
C GLN A 187 20.72 0.09 3.15
N MET A 188 19.97 1.01 2.53
CA MET A 188 18.51 1.03 2.56
C MET A 188 17.94 -0.20 1.83
N SER A 189 18.43 -0.51 0.63
CA SER A 189 18.02 -1.71 -0.12
C SER A 189 18.26 -2.99 0.69
N ALA A 190 19.45 -3.13 1.27
CA ALA A 190 19.76 -4.27 2.15
C ALA A 190 18.85 -4.34 3.38
N LEU A 191 18.53 -3.20 4.01
CA LEU A 191 17.57 -3.09 5.11
C LEU A 191 16.17 -3.58 4.69
N LEU A 192 15.68 -3.16 3.53
CA LEU A 192 14.37 -3.58 3.00
C LEU A 192 14.33 -5.10 2.77
N VAL A 193 15.39 -5.69 2.23
CA VAL A 193 15.49 -7.13 2.00
C VAL A 193 15.41 -7.93 3.31
N ASP A 194 16.20 -7.57 4.32
CA ASP A 194 16.17 -8.30 5.59
C ASP A 194 14.84 -8.08 6.33
N PHE A 195 14.28 -6.87 6.28
CA PHE A 195 12.98 -6.59 6.88
C PHE A 195 11.82 -7.28 6.18
N ALA A 196 11.91 -7.56 4.87
CA ALA A 196 10.88 -8.34 4.16
C ALA A 196 10.69 -9.74 4.76
N ALA A 197 11.69 -10.27 5.50
CA ALA A 197 11.60 -11.56 6.16
C ALA A 197 10.80 -11.53 7.49
N LEU A 198 10.37 -10.37 7.98
CA LEU A 198 9.50 -10.28 9.16
C LEU A 198 8.09 -10.84 8.86
N PRO A 199 7.31 -11.26 9.88
CA PRO A 199 6.01 -11.90 9.70
C PRO A 199 4.89 -10.89 9.35
N TRP A 200 5.10 -10.03 8.34
CA TRP A 200 4.15 -9.00 7.91
C TRP A 200 2.77 -9.56 7.54
N ASN A 201 2.76 -10.78 7.00
CA ASN A 201 1.57 -11.45 6.48
C ASN A 201 0.81 -12.30 7.51
N GLU A 202 1.35 -12.47 8.71
CA GLU A 202 0.74 -13.28 9.77
C GLU A 202 -0.15 -12.44 10.70
N HIS A 203 -0.04 -11.11 10.64
CA HIS A 203 -0.66 -10.18 11.60
C HIS A 203 -1.37 -9.00 10.93
N GLN A 204 -2.38 -8.43 11.60
CA GLN A 204 -3.12 -7.25 11.13
C GLN A 204 -2.52 -5.97 11.73
N TRP A 205 -1.27 -5.70 11.39
CA TRP A 205 -0.47 -4.67 12.05
C TRP A 205 -0.75 -3.24 11.55
N PHE A 206 -1.23 -3.06 10.31
CA PHE A 206 -1.35 -1.72 9.71
C PHE A 206 -2.38 -0.84 10.44
N ARG A 207 -2.15 0.49 10.44
CA ARG A 207 -3.08 1.47 11.02
C ARG A 207 -3.27 2.67 10.08
N PRO A 208 -4.46 3.30 10.05
CA PRO A 208 -4.73 4.48 9.22
C PRO A 208 -3.76 5.65 9.45
N SER A 209 -3.21 5.78 10.67
CA SER A 209 -2.20 6.80 11.00
C SER A 209 -0.95 6.75 10.11
N PHE A 210 -0.64 5.60 9.51
CA PHE A 210 0.51 5.43 8.63
C PHE A 210 0.20 5.73 7.15
N LEU A 211 -1.06 6.01 6.79
CA LEU A 211 -1.44 6.29 5.40
C LEU A 211 -0.71 7.50 4.82
N GLN A 212 -0.46 8.53 5.62
CA GLN A 212 0.28 9.70 5.14
C GLN A 212 1.72 9.33 4.71
N PHE A 213 2.39 8.47 5.47
CA PHE A 213 3.71 7.95 5.10
C PHE A 213 3.65 7.10 3.82
N ALA A 214 2.64 6.24 3.70
CA ALA A 214 2.41 5.44 2.50
C ALA A 214 2.20 6.31 1.25
N VAL A 215 1.43 7.41 1.37
CA VAL A 215 1.20 8.36 0.27
C VAL A 215 2.50 9.06 -0.13
N GLN A 216 3.34 9.44 0.84
CA GLN A 216 4.67 10.03 0.55
C GLN A 216 5.59 9.04 -0.19
N VAL A 217 5.58 7.76 0.19
CA VAL A 217 6.33 6.70 -0.53
C VAL A 217 5.78 6.51 -1.95
N CYS A 218 4.46 6.53 -2.11
CA CYS A 218 3.87 6.46 -3.44
C CYS A 218 4.29 7.66 -4.31
N ALA A 219 4.42 8.86 -3.73
CA ALA A 219 4.86 10.06 -4.44
C ALA A 219 6.35 10.06 -4.81
N SER A 220 7.22 9.33 -4.09
CA SER A 220 8.66 9.26 -4.40
C SER A 220 8.97 8.51 -5.70
N LYS A 221 8.03 7.69 -6.22
CA LYS A 221 8.22 6.82 -7.40
C LYS A 221 9.39 5.83 -7.27
N ASP A 222 9.90 5.61 -6.06
CA ASP A 222 10.93 4.60 -5.80
C ASP A 222 10.31 3.20 -5.86
N ARG A 223 10.69 2.42 -6.87
CA ARG A 223 10.08 1.12 -7.14
C ARG A 223 10.38 0.09 -6.05
N GLU A 224 11.58 0.11 -5.49
CA GLU A 224 12.00 -0.86 -4.48
C GLU A 224 11.19 -0.67 -3.20
N MET A 225 11.09 0.57 -2.72
CA MET A 225 10.30 0.92 -1.54
C MET A 225 8.80 0.65 -1.76
N GLN A 226 8.27 0.95 -2.95
CA GLN A 226 6.87 0.68 -3.27
C GLN A 226 6.56 -0.82 -3.31
N CYS A 227 7.45 -1.64 -3.89
CA CYS A 227 7.33 -3.10 -3.87
C CYS A 227 7.42 -3.66 -2.45
N TRP A 228 8.34 -3.15 -1.63
CA TRP A 228 8.46 -3.57 -0.23
C TRP A 228 7.18 -3.26 0.57
N CYS A 229 6.63 -2.06 0.44
CA CYS A 229 5.35 -1.70 1.05
C CYS A 229 4.21 -2.61 0.57
N ALA A 230 4.14 -2.89 -0.74
CA ALA A 230 3.13 -3.79 -1.29
C ALA A 230 3.20 -5.19 -0.67
N GLU A 231 4.40 -5.75 -0.52
CA GLU A 231 4.58 -7.07 0.11
C GLU A 231 4.20 -7.05 1.60
N CYS A 232 4.52 -5.97 2.33
CA CYS A 232 4.14 -5.83 3.74
C CYS A 232 2.62 -5.77 3.96
N TRP A 233 1.86 -5.33 2.94
CA TRP A 233 0.40 -5.19 3.01
C TRP A 233 -0.37 -6.34 2.34
N ARG A 234 0.33 -7.36 1.84
CA ARG A 234 -0.27 -8.42 1.04
C ARG A 234 -1.45 -9.13 1.71
N SER A 235 -1.39 -9.31 3.03
CA SER A 235 -2.41 -10.02 3.82
C SER A 235 -3.26 -9.12 4.73
N ILE A 236 -3.18 -7.78 4.55
CA ILE A 236 -3.95 -6.84 5.37
C ILE A 236 -5.40 -6.79 4.89
N VAL A 237 -6.34 -7.06 5.80
CA VAL A 237 -7.78 -7.08 5.50
C VAL A 237 -8.38 -5.68 5.50
N ALA A 238 -9.52 -5.51 4.80
CA ALA A 238 -10.20 -4.22 4.66
C ALA A 238 -10.47 -3.49 5.98
N GLU A 239 -10.90 -4.21 7.02
CA GLU A 239 -11.19 -3.64 8.34
C GLU A 239 -9.97 -2.96 8.97
N THR A 240 -8.78 -3.55 8.78
CA THR A 240 -7.51 -3.03 9.29
C THR A 240 -7.15 -1.68 8.66
N TRP A 241 -7.45 -1.49 7.37
CA TRP A 241 -7.16 -0.23 6.65
C TRP A 241 -7.92 0.98 7.20
N ILE A 242 -9.06 0.75 7.86
CA ILE A 242 -9.91 1.79 8.43
C ILE A 242 -10.03 1.68 9.96
N HIS A 243 -9.30 0.74 10.57
CA HIS A 243 -9.44 0.43 11.99
C HIS A 243 -9.10 1.64 12.87
N GLY A 244 -10.02 2.02 13.75
CA GLY A 244 -9.82 3.13 14.67
C GLY A 244 -9.86 4.52 14.02
N ALA A 245 -10.21 4.64 12.74
CA ALA A 245 -10.49 5.94 12.13
C ALA A 245 -11.83 6.47 12.70
N PRO A 246 -11.84 7.67 13.33
CA PRO A 246 -13.10 8.27 13.75
C PRO A 246 -13.94 8.66 12.53
N ASP A 247 -15.27 8.76 12.72
CA ASP A 247 -16.22 8.95 11.61
C ASP A 247 -15.91 10.19 10.74
N ASP A 248 -15.36 11.26 11.33
CA ASP A 248 -14.94 12.48 10.64
C ASP A 248 -13.69 12.27 9.75
N GLN A 249 -12.84 11.30 10.09
CA GLN A 249 -11.62 10.99 9.35
C GLN A 249 -11.80 9.85 8.34
N LEU A 250 -12.97 9.20 8.30
CA LEU A 250 -13.19 8.07 7.40
C LEU A 250 -13.13 8.50 5.92
N ALA A 251 -13.75 9.63 5.55
CA ALA A 251 -13.73 10.15 4.18
C ALA A 251 -12.30 10.44 3.65
N PRO A 252 -11.43 11.21 4.35
CA PRO A 252 -10.06 11.43 3.90
C PRO A 252 -9.20 10.16 3.95
N THR A 253 -9.48 9.25 4.89
CA THR A 253 -8.86 7.91 4.95
C THR A 253 -9.16 7.11 3.69
N LEU A 254 -10.43 7.04 3.27
CA LEU A 254 -10.84 6.35 2.03
C LEU A 254 -10.24 6.98 0.78
N ALA A 255 -10.14 8.32 0.72
CA ALA A 255 -9.48 9.00 -0.40
C ALA A 255 -7.99 8.62 -0.48
N SER A 256 -7.31 8.53 0.65
CA SER A 256 -5.90 8.12 0.72
C SER A 256 -5.73 6.63 0.35
N ILE A 257 -6.63 5.76 0.79
CA ILE A 257 -6.62 4.34 0.41
C ILE A 257 -6.84 4.20 -1.09
N LEU A 258 -7.82 4.92 -1.66
CA LEU A 258 -8.06 4.92 -3.10
C LEU A 258 -6.84 5.41 -3.87
N PHE A 259 -6.16 6.44 -3.37
CA PHE A 259 -4.89 6.91 -3.90
C PHE A 259 -3.85 5.78 -3.98
N LEU A 260 -3.59 5.11 -2.85
CA LEU A 260 -2.60 4.04 -2.78
C LEU A 260 -2.96 2.85 -3.67
N PHE A 261 -4.22 2.41 -3.61
CA PHE A 261 -4.68 1.23 -4.34
C PHE A 261 -4.67 1.43 -5.85
N THR A 262 -4.76 2.68 -6.31
CA THR A 262 -4.73 3.00 -7.74
C THR A 262 -3.35 3.42 -8.24
N ALA A 263 -2.42 3.80 -7.36
CA ALA A 263 -1.11 4.32 -7.77
C ALA A 263 0.06 3.36 -7.50
N MET A 264 -0.08 2.41 -6.58
CA MET A 264 0.97 1.47 -6.18
C MET A 264 0.82 0.08 -6.83
N PRO A 265 1.92 -0.68 -6.99
CA PRO A 265 1.91 -2.04 -7.50
C PRO A 265 1.49 -3.05 -6.41
N LEU A 266 0.30 -2.87 -5.84
CA LEU A 266 -0.23 -3.76 -4.79
C LEU A 266 -0.55 -5.16 -5.33
N HIS A 267 -0.44 -6.17 -4.47
CA HIS A 267 -0.86 -7.52 -4.81
C HIS A 267 -2.38 -7.63 -4.99
N GLN A 268 -2.80 -8.54 -5.86
CA GLN A 268 -4.23 -8.79 -6.11
C GLN A 268 -5.01 -9.09 -4.83
N GLN A 269 -4.42 -9.83 -3.88
CA GLN A 269 -5.03 -10.16 -2.58
C GLN A 269 -5.39 -8.89 -1.78
N THR A 270 -4.52 -7.88 -1.80
CA THR A 270 -4.77 -6.58 -1.17
C THR A 270 -5.85 -5.80 -1.92
N LEU A 271 -5.79 -5.79 -3.26
CA LEU A 271 -6.80 -5.09 -4.09
C LEU A 271 -8.20 -5.70 -3.94
N GLU A 272 -8.31 -7.02 -3.73
CA GLU A 272 -9.59 -7.69 -3.47
C GLU A 272 -10.26 -7.20 -2.16
N GLN A 273 -9.48 -6.72 -1.19
CA GLN A 273 -10.02 -6.10 0.02
C GLN A 273 -10.75 -4.79 -0.26
N ALA A 274 -10.49 -4.13 -1.40
CA ALA A 274 -11.24 -2.95 -1.80
C ALA A 274 -12.74 -3.19 -1.85
N ALA A 275 -13.18 -4.40 -2.22
CA ALA A 275 -14.61 -4.71 -2.30
C ALA A 275 -15.34 -4.64 -0.94
N ARG A 276 -14.60 -4.69 0.17
CA ARG A 276 -15.15 -4.68 1.53
C ARG A 276 -15.09 -3.29 2.19
N LEU A 277 -14.52 -2.29 1.51
CA LEU A 277 -14.41 -0.93 2.05
C LEU A 277 -15.72 -0.15 1.88
N PRO A 278 -16.04 0.76 2.82
CA PRO A 278 -17.29 1.52 2.80
C PRO A 278 -17.25 2.70 1.81
N TRP A 279 -17.13 2.41 0.51
CA TRP A 279 -16.97 3.42 -0.55
C TRP A 279 -18.13 4.41 -0.68
N TRP A 280 -19.30 4.09 -0.13
CA TRP A 280 -20.43 5.03 -0.06
C TRP A 280 -20.09 6.31 0.74
N ARG A 281 -19.09 6.26 1.63
CA ARG A 281 -18.57 7.43 2.36
C ARG A 281 -17.53 8.24 1.59
N LEU A 282 -17.06 7.77 0.44
CA LEU A 282 -16.04 8.45 -0.35
C LEU A 282 -16.60 9.75 -0.97
N PRO A 283 -15.91 10.89 -0.82
CA PRO A 283 -16.28 12.14 -1.48
C PRO A 283 -16.20 12.05 -3.01
N GLU A 284 -17.13 12.71 -3.71
CA GLU A 284 -17.17 12.75 -5.18
C GLU A 284 -15.89 13.33 -5.78
N ALA A 285 -15.38 14.42 -5.21
CA ALA A 285 -14.14 15.08 -5.66
C ALA A 285 -12.93 14.14 -5.62
N ALA A 286 -12.82 13.31 -4.58
CA ALA A 286 -11.72 12.35 -4.46
C ALA A 286 -11.81 11.23 -5.51
N MET A 287 -13.03 10.82 -5.87
CA MET A 287 -13.27 9.84 -6.93
C MET A 287 -12.92 10.42 -8.31
N GLU A 288 -13.32 11.67 -8.60
CA GLU A 288 -12.96 12.35 -9.84
C GLU A 288 -11.46 12.48 -10.02
N GLU A 289 -10.76 12.95 -8.98
CA GLU A 289 -9.30 13.06 -8.99
C GLU A 289 -8.63 11.69 -9.20
N ALA A 290 -9.19 10.62 -8.60
CA ALA A 290 -8.66 9.27 -8.77
C ALA A 290 -8.78 8.77 -10.22
N PHE A 291 -9.89 9.02 -10.91
CA PHE A 291 -10.02 8.68 -12.34
C PHE A 291 -9.05 9.49 -13.21
N GLU A 292 -8.96 10.79 -13.00
CA GLU A 292 -8.04 11.65 -13.76
C GLU A 292 -6.59 11.20 -13.60
N ARG A 293 -6.15 10.95 -12.37
CA ARG A 293 -4.81 10.43 -12.09
C ARG A 293 -4.59 9.05 -12.71
N PHE A 294 -5.54 8.13 -12.56
CA PHE A 294 -5.41 6.77 -13.06
C PHE A 294 -5.24 6.74 -14.58
N PHE A 295 -6.11 7.44 -15.32
CA PHE A 295 -6.01 7.47 -16.77
C PHE A 295 -4.73 8.16 -17.26
N ALA A 296 -4.24 9.18 -16.54
CA ALA A 296 -2.95 9.80 -16.83
C ALA A 296 -1.75 8.88 -16.55
N GLN A 297 -1.80 8.11 -15.46
CA GLN A 297 -0.71 7.22 -15.04
C GLN A 297 -0.59 5.97 -15.89
N TYR A 298 -1.72 5.36 -16.27
CA TYR A 298 -1.76 4.07 -16.98
C TYR A 298 -2.03 4.21 -18.48
N HIS A 299 -1.89 5.42 -19.05
CA HIS A 299 -2.07 5.61 -20.49
C HIS A 299 -0.97 4.87 -21.26
N ASP A 300 -1.28 3.69 -21.76
CA ASP A 300 -0.39 2.87 -22.56
C ASP A 300 -1.12 2.33 -23.80
N PRO A 301 -0.71 2.71 -25.02
CA PRO A 301 -1.26 2.15 -26.26
C PRO A 301 -1.13 0.64 -26.38
N GLN A 302 -0.25 -0.01 -25.62
CA GLN A 302 -0.04 -1.46 -25.67
C GLN A 302 -0.93 -2.23 -24.69
N HIS A 303 -1.39 -1.58 -23.61
CA HIS A 303 -2.10 -2.26 -22.53
C HIS A 303 -3.40 -1.51 -22.19
N PRO A 304 -4.56 -2.15 -22.36
CA PRO A 304 -5.83 -1.48 -22.09
C PRO A 304 -6.08 -1.30 -20.60
N TYR A 305 -6.64 -0.15 -20.21
CA TYR A 305 -6.90 0.16 -18.80
C TYR A 305 -7.77 -0.87 -18.08
N HIS A 306 -8.71 -1.49 -18.79
CA HIS A 306 -9.73 -2.35 -18.20
C HIS A 306 -9.20 -3.74 -17.80
N GLU A 307 -7.98 -4.08 -18.20
CA GLU A 307 -7.28 -5.31 -17.79
C GLU A 307 -6.42 -5.09 -16.54
N ILE A 308 -6.21 -3.83 -16.14
CA ILE A 308 -5.38 -3.47 -14.98
C ILE A 308 -6.17 -3.70 -13.69
N PRO A 309 -5.67 -4.50 -12.73
CA PRO A 309 -6.39 -4.82 -11.48
C PRO A 309 -6.84 -3.59 -10.69
N GLN A 310 -6.04 -2.52 -10.71
CA GLN A 310 -6.33 -1.23 -10.07
C GLN A 310 -7.58 -0.55 -10.64
N PHE A 311 -7.92 -0.80 -11.91
CA PHE A 311 -9.14 -0.24 -12.51
C PHE A 311 -10.40 -0.79 -11.83
N ARG A 312 -10.39 -2.07 -11.43
CA ARG A 312 -11.48 -2.67 -10.67
C ARG A 312 -11.71 -1.96 -9.34
N VAL A 313 -10.66 -1.45 -8.69
CA VAL A 313 -10.81 -0.65 -7.46
C VAL A 313 -11.60 0.63 -7.72
N LEU A 314 -11.37 1.31 -8.85
CA LEU A 314 -12.15 2.48 -9.24
C LEU A 314 -13.62 2.14 -9.49
N LEU A 315 -13.91 0.99 -10.09
CA LEU A 315 -15.29 0.53 -10.30
C LEU A 315 -16.00 0.20 -8.98
N LEU A 316 -15.28 -0.40 -8.03
CA LEU A 316 -15.79 -0.64 -6.67
C LEU A 316 -16.02 0.69 -5.91
N ALA A 317 -15.06 1.62 -6.00
CA ALA A 317 -15.12 2.92 -5.32
C ALA A 317 -16.21 3.85 -5.85
N SER A 318 -16.53 3.73 -7.15
CA SER A 318 -17.63 4.43 -7.80
C SER A 318 -18.98 3.73 -7.64
N GLU A 319 -19.01 2.56 -7.00
CA GLU A 319 -20.20 1.73 -6.77
C GLU A 319 -20.86 1.21 -8.05
N ILE A 320 -20.22 1.35 -9.22
CA ILE A 320 -20.74 0.79 -10.50
C ILE A 320 -20.54 -0.73 -10.54
N GLN A 321 -19.54 -1.23 -9.80
CA GLN A 321 -19.41 -2.64 -9.48
C GLN A 321 -19.58 -2.78 -7.97
N ALA A 322 -20.62 -3.49 -7.52
CA ALA A 322 -20.90 -3.65 -6.10
C ALA A 322 -21.03 -5.15 -5.74
N PRO A 323 -20.36 -5.63 -4.67
CA PRO A 323 -20.51 -7.01 -4.21
C PRO A 323 -21.84 -7.27 -3.48
N SER A 324 -22.57 -6.19 -3.15
CA SER A 324 -23.87 -6.19 -2.50
C SER A 324 -24.75 -5.12 -3.14
N THR A 325 -26.03 -5.06 -2.76
CA THR A 325 -26.93 -3.99 -3.21
C THR A 325 -26.29 -2.62 -2.94
N PRO A 326 -26.09 -1.80 -3.99
CA PRO A 326 -25.49 -0.49 -3.83
C PRO A 326 -26.43 0.43 -3.05
N PRO A 327 -25.89 1.38 -2.26
CA PRO A 327 -26.70 2.41 -1.64
C PRO A 327 -27.50 3.20 -2.68
N ASP A 328 -28.79 3.36 -2.41
CA ASP A 328 -29.67 4.22 -3.18
C ASP A 328 -29.58 5.65 -2.63
N SER A 329 -28.62 6.41 -3.16
CA SER A 329 -28.41 7.81 -2.81
C SER A 329 -28.04 8.65 -4.04
N PRO A 330 -28.40 9.96 -4.07
CA PRO A 330 -28.01 10.85 -5.16
C PRO A 330 -26.49 10.91 -5.39
N GLN A 331 -25.71 10.83 -4.30
CA GLN A 331 -24.25 10.81 -4.35
C GLN A 331 -23.74 9.52 -5.01
N SER A 332 -24.32 8.36 -4.66
CA SER A 332 -23.96 7.08 -5.27
C SER A 332 -24.29 7.07 -6.77
N ARG A 333 -25.46 7.60 -7.17
CA ARG A 333 -25.83 7.78 -8.58
C ARG A 333 -24.83 8.67 -9.31
N HIS A 334 -24.47 9.81 -8.72
CA HIS A 334 -23.48 10.71 -9.31
C HIS A 334 -22.13 10.02 -9.54
N LYS A 335 -21.62 9.26 -8.56
CA LYS A 335 -20.35 8.53 -8.68
C LYS A 335 -20.36 7.51 -9.82
N ARG A 336 -21.44 6.74 -9.96
CA ARG A 336 -21.61 5.78 -11.07
C ARG A 336 -21.64 6.47 -12.44
N CYS A 337 -22.40 7.57 -12.55
CA CYS A 337 -22.49 8.37 -13.76
C CYS A 337 -21.15 8.99 -14.18
N VAL A 338 -20.40 9.53 -13.22
CA VAL A 338 -19.06 10.09 -13.46
C VAL A 338 -18.09 8.98 -13.90
N ALA A 339 -18.10 7.82 -13.25
CA ALA A 339 -17.24 6.69 -13.63
C ALA A 339 -17.44 6.28 -15.09
N VAL A 340 -18.69 6.08 -15.53
CA VAL A 340 -19.01 5.76 -16.93
C VAL A 340 -18.53 6.88 -17.86
N SER A 341 -18.80 8.14 -17.52
CA SER A 341 -18.44 9.28 -18.36
C SER A 341 -16.94 9.44 -18.53
N ARG A 342 -16.17 9.31 -17.44
CA ARG A 342 -14.70 9.44 -17.46
C ARG A 342 -14.08 8.25 -18.18
N TRP A 343 -14.59 7.04 -17.96
CA TRP A 343 -14.12 5.84 -18.67
C TRP A 343 -14.33 5.94 -20.19
N VAL A 344 -15.53 6.30 -20.64
CA VAL A 344 -15.82 6.47 -22.08
C VAL A 344 -14.87 7.48 -22.73
N ARG A 345 -14.70 8.65 -22.10
CA ARG A 345 -13.79 9.70 -22.62
C ARG A 345 -12.34 9.21 -22.69
N ALA A 346 -11.88 8.46 -21.68
CA ALA A 346 -10.53 7.91 -21.68
C ALA A 346 -10.35 6.83 -22.75
N ALA A 347 -11.32 5.92 -22.90
CA ALA A 347 -11.30 4.86 -23.90
C ALA A 347 -11.34 5.41 -25.33
N ALA A 348 -11.98 6.55 -25.55
CA ALA A 348 -12.07 7.21 -26.85
C ALA A 348 -10.82 8.01 -27.25
N ALA A 349 -9.74 7.96 -26.46
CA ALA A 349 -8.47 8.55 -26.85
C ALA A 349 -7.97 7.95 -28.18
N PRO A 350 -7.55 8.75 -29.17
CA PRO A 350 -7.15 8.24 -30.49
C PRO A 350 -6.02 7.21 -30.47
N SER A 351 -5.14 7.26 -29.46
CA SER A 351 -4.05 6.30 -29.25
C SER A 351 -4.53 4.93 -28.76
N LEU A 352 -5.80 4.79 -28.35
CA LEU A 352 -6.37 3.56 -27.79
C LEU A 352 -7.45 2.94 -28.68
N VAL A 353 -7.55 3.34 -29.94
CA VAL A 353 -8.60 2.89 -30.88
C VAL A 353 -8.68 1.36 -30.96
N ASP A 354 -7.54 0.67 -30.95
CA ASP A 354 -7.48 -0.80 -30.99
C ASP A 354 -8.10 -1.47 -29.75
N HIS A 355 -8.14 -0.74 -28.63
CA HIS A 355 -8.69 -1.21 -27.35
C HIS A 355 -10.15 -0.82 -27.12
N VAL A 356 -10.71 0.07 -27.95
CA VAL A 356 -12.10 0.54 -27.86
C VAL A 356 -13.11 -0.60 -27.83
N PRO A 357 -13.01 -1.67 -28.65
CA PRO A 357 -13.94 -2.78 -28.59
C PRO A 357 -13.95 -3.47 -27.21
N GLY A 358 -12.78 -3.68 -26.60
CA GLY A 358 -12.66 -4.28 -25.27
C GLY A 358 -13.22 -3.39 -24.17
N HIS A 359 -12.94 -2.09 -24.22
CA HIS A 359 -13.54 -1.12 -23.29
C HIS A 359 -15.06 -1.06 -23.41
N THR A 360 -15.58 -1.08 -24.64
CA THR A 360 -17.03 -1.05 -24.91
C THR A 360 -17.70 -2.33 -24.40
N ASP A 361 -17.10 -3.51 -24.61
CA ASP A 361 -17.65 -4.76 -24.09
C ASP A 361 -17.67 -4.76 -22.55
N CYS A 362 -16.58 -4.29 -21.93
CA CYS A 362 -16.44 -4.27 -20.48
C CYS A 362 -17.42 -3.30 -19.81
N ILE A 363 -17.57 -2.07 -20.32
CA ILE A 363 -18.51 -1.09 -19.74
C ILE A 363 -19.96 -1.56 -19.84
N LEU A 364 -20.34 -2.18 -20.96
CA LEU A 364 -21.68 -2.72 -21.16
C LEU A 364 -21.99 -3.89 -20.24
N LYS A 365 -21.02 -4.78 -20.00
CA LYS A 365 -21.15 -5.86 -19.02
C LYS A 365 -21.33 -5.31 -17.61
N VAL A 366 -20.50 -4.34 -17.20
CA VAL A 366 -20.60 -3.71 -15.88
C VAL A 366 -21.96 -3.04 -15.68
N ILE A 367 -22.47 -2.31 -16.68
CA ILE A 367 -23.82 -1.71 -16.63
C ILE A 367 -24.89 -2.79 -16.54
N ALA A 368 -24.80 -3.86 -17.34
CA ALA A 368 -25.76 -4.95 -17.31
C ALA A 368 -25.78 -5.66 -15.94
N ASP A 369 -24.61 -5.88 -15.33
CA ASP A 369 -24.46 -6.52 -14.03
C ASP A 369 -25.11 -5.70 -12.90
N ILE A 370 -24.94 -4.36 -12.91
CA ILE A 370 -25.54 -3.50 -11.88
C ILE A 370 -27.03 -3.23 -12.13
N ALA A 371 -27.51 -3.32 -13.38
CA ALA A 371 -28.87 -2.96 -13.73
C ALA A 371 -29.95 -3.77 -12.98
N ALA A 372 -29.65 -5.01 -12.59
CA ALA A 372 -30.55 -5.82 -11.76
C ALA A 372 -30.83 -5.19 -10.39
N TYR A 373 -29.86 -4.46 -9.82
CA TYR A 373 -30.00 -3.77 -8.54
C TYR A 373 -30.65 -2.40 -8.65
N LEU A 374 -30.65 -1.82 -9.86
CA LEU A 374 -31.22 -0.52 -10.17
C LEU A 374 -32.61 -0.62 -10.82
N ALA A 375 -33.18 -1.83 -10.87
CA ALA A 375 -34.47 -2.11 -11.49
C ALA A 375 -35.57 -1.22 -10.88
N GLY A 376 -36.27 -0.46 -11.73
CA GLY A 376 -37.31 0.50 -11.32
C GLY A 376 -36.83 1.95 -11.18
N THR A 377 -35.56 2.24 -11.44
CA THR A 377 -35.02 3.61 -11.55
C THR A 377 -34.74 4.00 -13.00
N ASP A 378 -34.60 5.31 -13.26
CA ASP A 378 -34.13 5.87 -14.53
C ASP A 378 -32.61 5.80 -14.69
N GLU A 379 -31.89 5.27 -13.70
CA GLU A 379 -30.44 5.36 -13.66
C GLU A 379 -29.75 4.48 -14.71
N VAL A 380 -30.29 3.29 -14.99
CA VAL A 380 -29.74 2.40 -16.03
C VAL A 380 -29.74 3.10 -17.39
N GLU A 381 -30.80 3.85 -17.67
CA GLU A 381 -30.93 4.65 -18.88
C GLU A 381 -29.90 5.78 -18.92
N GLU A 382 -29.66 6.49 -17.82
CA GLU A 382 -28.62 7.52 -17.73
C GLU A 382 -27.21 6.93 -17.96
N LEU A 383 -26.91 5.77 -17.36
CA LEU A 383 -25.63 5.09 -17.54
C LEU A 383 -25.43 4.65 -19.00
N LEU A 384 -26.44 4.08 -19.64
CA LEU A 384 -26.40 3.69 -21.05
C LEU A 384 -26.24 4.92 -21.96
N THR A 385 -26.92 6.03 -21.64
CA THR A 385 -26.80 7.30 -22.38
C THR A 385 -25.35 7.80 -22.35
N ARG A 386 -24.72 7.78 -21.17
CA ARG A 386 -23.30 8.17 -21.00
C ARG A 386 -22.35 7.21 -21.71
N ALA A 387 -22.63 5.90 -21.68
CA ALA A 387 -21.86 4.90 -22.41
C ALA A 387 -21.93 5.11 -23.93
N ALA A 388 -23.11 5.42 -24.46
CA ALA A 388 -23.37 5.60 -25.88
C ALA A 388 -22.57 6.77 -26.49
N VAL A 389 -22.15 7.76 -25.69
CA VAL A 389 -21.32 8.90 -26.14
C VAL A 389 -20.07 8.48 -26.90
N ILE A 390 -19.52 7.27 -26.65
CA ILE A 390 -18.38 6.74 -27.41
C ILE A 390 -18.65 6.69 -28.93
N MET A 391 -19.91 6.49 -29.33
CA MET A 391 -20.34 6.46 -30.74
C MET A 391 -20.37 7.85 -31.40
N CYS A 392 -20.16 8.93 -30.66
CA CYS A 392 -19.95 10.26 -31.21
C CYS A 392 -18.48 10.63 -31.41
N MET A 393 -17.54 9.74 -31.06
CA MET A 393 -16.11 10.05 -31.01
C MET A 393 -15.36 9.23 -32.05
N GLU A 394 -15.08 9.78 -33.24
CA GLU A 394 -14.24 9.08 -34.23
C GLU A 394 -12.75 9.17 -33.86
N PRO A 395 -11.95 8.08 -34.02
CA PRO A 395 -12.28 6.81 -34.68
C PRO A 395 -12.95 5.76 -33.79
N ALA A 396 -13.15 6.05 -32.50
CA ALA A 396 -13.66 5.10 -31.51
C ALA A 396 -15.08 4.61 -31.84
N ALA A 397 -15.93 5.48 -32.40
CA ALA A 397 -17.29 5.14 -32.80
C ALA A 397 -17.34 3.94 -33.77
N THR A 398 -16.49 3.97 -34.80
CA THR A 398 -16.37 2.88 -35.78
C THR A 398 -15.99 1.55 -35.13
N ALA A 399 -15.11 1.57 -34.12
CA ALA A 399 -14.66 0.38 -33.41
C ALA A 399 -15.67 -0.11 -32.34
N ALA A 400 -16.39 0.80 -31.70
CA ALA A 400 -17.37 0.49 -30.65
C ALA A 400 -18.68 -0.09 -31.21
N MET A 401 -19.12 0.38 -32.38
CA MET A 401 -20.42 0.04 -32.94
C MET A 401 -20.66 -1.48 -33.03
N PRO A 402 -19.78 -2.30 -33.64
CA PRO A 402 -20.01 -3.75 -33.73
C PRO A 402 -20.20 -4.45 -32.38
N VAL A 403 -19.57 -3.93 -31.33
CA VAL A 403 -19.69 -4.45 -29.96
C VAL A 403 -21.07 -4.14 -29.40
N TRP A 404 -21.54 -2.89 -29.53
CA TRP A 404 -22.91 -2.51 -29.16
C TRP A 404 -23.94 -3.38 -29.86
N GLN A 405 -23.83 -3.56 -31.18
CA GLN A 405 -24.77 -4.38 -31.96
C GLN A 405 -24.88 -5.80 -31.43
N ARG A 406 -23.72 -6.44 -31.18
CA ARG A 406 -23.64 -7.81 -30.66
C ARG A 406 -24.22 -7.92 -29.25
N VAL A 407 -23.84 -7.02 -28.35
CA VAL A 407 -24.21 -7.10 -26.92
C VAL A 407 -25.69 -6.80 -26.72
N VAL A 408 -26.21 -5.71 -27.29
CA VAL A 408 -27.63 -5.31 -27.17
C VAL A 408 -28.56 -6.37 -27.74
N SER A 409 -28.17 -7.04 -28.83
CA SER A 409 -28.93 -8.15 -29.42
C SER A 409 -29.16 -9.34 -28.48
N SER A 410 -28.38 -9.44 -27.41
CA SER A 410 -28.43 -10.53 -26.42
C SER A 410 -29.02 -10.13 -25.07
N TRP A 411 -29.41 -8.87 -24.91
CA TRP A 411 -29.90 -8.36 -23.64
C TRP A 411 -31.32 -8.83 -23.28
N PRO A 412 -31.64 -8.92 -21.98
CA PRO A 412 -33.00 -9.09 -21.51
C PRO A 412 -33.88 -7.87 -21.84
N PRO A 413 -35.22 -8.05 -21.90
CA PRO A 413 -36.15 -7.00 -22.30
C PRO A 413 -35.95 -5.65 -21.59
N PHE A 414 -35.81 -5.64 -20.26
CA PHE A 414 -35.70 -4.40 -19.49
C PHE A 414 -34.47 -3.55 -19.88
N LEU A 415 -33.32 -4.20 -20.15
CA LEU A 415 -32.12 -3.52 -20.62
C LEU A 415 -32.29 -2.98 -22.04
N SER A 416 -32.97 -3.74 -22.91
CA SER A 416 -33.32 -3.27 -24.25
C SER A 416 -34.23 -2.04 -24.19
N VAL A 417 -35.23 -2.00 -23.30
CA VAL A 417 -36.10 -0.83 -23.08
C VAL A 417 -35.29 0.39 -22.63
N SER A 418 -34.42 0.24 -21.63
CA SER A 418 -33.54 1.33 -21.18
C SER A 418 -32.59 1.79 -22.28
N CYS A 419 -32.11 0.89 -23.14
CA CYS A 419 -31.25 1.23 -24.26
C CYS A 419 -31.98 2.04 -25.35
N VAL A 420 -33.24 1.69 -25.63
CA VAL A 420 -34.08 2.45 -26.57
C VAL A 420 -34.32 3.86 -26.02
N ALA A 421 -34.67 3.97 -24.74
CA ALA A 421 -34.90 5.26 -24.09
C ALA A 421 -33.63 6.13 -24.06
N ALA A 422 -32.46 5.52 -23.75
CA ALA A 422 -31.17 6.19 -23.81
C ALA A 422 -30.85 6.71 -25.23
N ALA A 423 -31.17 5.95 -26.27
CA ALA A 423 -31.00 6.39 -27.66
C ALA A 423 -31.97 7.54 -28.03
N GLY A 424 -33.20 7.52 -27.50
CA GLY A 424 -34.22 8.56 -27.72
C GLY A 424 -33.85 9.91 -27.08
N HIS A 425 -33.20 9.90 -25.91
CA HIS A 425 -32.78 11.13 -25.23
C HIS A 425 -31.55 11.82 -25.84
N LEU A 426 -30.88 11.19 -26.80
CA LEU A 426 -29.70 11.77 -27.45
C LEU A 426 -30.12 12.69 -28.61
N VAL A 427 -29.79 13.98 -28.48
CA VAL A 427 -30.18 15.08 -29.39
C VAL A 427 -29.72 14.90 -30.84
N ALA A 428 -28.80 13.96 -31.11
CA ALA A 428 -28.28 13.64 -32.45
C ALA A 428 -28.67 12.22 -32.87
N PHE A 429 -29.97 11.95 -32.95
CA PHE A 429 -30.57 10.63 -33.21
C PHE A 429 -29.95 9.87 -34.40
N GLU A 430 -29.53 10.56 -35.46
CA GLU A 430 -28.93 9.93 -36.65
C GLU A 430 -27.69 9.06 -36.33
N TYR A 431 -26.89 9.44 -35.32
CA TYR A 431 -25.72 8.66 -34.89
C TYR A 431 -26.10 7.42 -34.06
N PHE A 432 -27.32 7.39 -33.52
CA PHE A 432 -27.79 6.38 -32.58
C PHE A 432 -28.95 5.53 -33.12
N ALA A 433 -29.48 5.86 -34.30
CA ALA A 433 -30.58 5.15 -34.93
C ALA A 433 -30.30 3.65 -35.08
N CYS A 434 -29.06 3.28 -35.45
CA CYS A 434 -28.65 1.88 -35.56
C CYS A 434 -28.69 1.15 -34.20
N LEU A 435 -28.29 1.83 -33.11
CA LEU A 435 -28.37 1.25 -31.76
C LEU A 435 -29.83 1.02 -31.37
N ALA A 436 -30.69 2.01 -31.62
CA ALA A 436 -32.10 1.91 -31.33
C ALA A 436 -32.81 0.79 -32.12
N ASP A 437 -32.57 0.69 -33.43
CA ASP A 437 -33.13 -0.36 -34.29
C ASP A 437 -32.77 -1.75 -33.77
N ILE A 438 -31.52 -1.92 -33.31
CA ILE A 438 -31.04 -3.20 -32.77
C ILE A 438 -31.66 -3.49 -31.41
N ALA A 439 -31.80 -2.49 -30.53
CA ALA A 439 -32.46 -2.65 -29.24
C ALA A 439 -33.95 -3.03 -29.40
N VAL A 440 -34.65 -2.38 -30.33
CA VAL A 440 -36.05 -2.73 -30.70
C VAL A 440 -36.11 -4.14 -31.29
N THR A 441 -35.20 -4.49 -32.19
CA THR A 441 -35.15 -5.83 -32.78
C THR A 441 -34.87 -6.90 -31.72
N ALA A 442 -34.00 -6.64 -30.75
CA ALA A 442 -33.71 -7.52 -29.64
C ALA A 442 -34.96 -7.74 -28.78
N LEU A 443 -35.69 -6.67 -28.47
CA LEU A 443 -36.94 -6.74 -27.73
C LEU A 443 -38.01 -7.55 -28.46
N LEU A 444 -38.19 -7.32 -29.77
CA LEU A 444 -39.17 -8.04 -30.61
C LEU A 444 -38.89 -9.55 -30.69
N ARG A 445 -37.66 -9.99 -30.40
CA ARG A 445 -37.31 -11.43 -30.35
C ARG A 445 -37.74 -12.08 -29.03
N HIS A 446 -37.93 -11.31 -27.97
CA HIS A 446 -38.46 -11.81 -26.70
C HIS A 446 -39.99 -11.88 -26.78
N LYS A 447 -40.56 -13.08 -26.58
CA LYS A 447 -42.01 -13.33 -26.69
C LYS A 447 -42.83 -12.82 -25.50
N GLU A 448 -42.26 -12.00 -24.61
CA GLU A 448 -42.95 -11.52 -23.42
C GLU A 448 -43.90 -10.38 -23.76
N GLU A 449 -45.16 -10.49 -23.31
CA GLU A 449 -46.29 -9.61 -23.64
C GLU A 449 -46.21 -8.19 -23.04
N GLY A 450 -45.12 -7.82 -22.35
CA GLY A 450 -45.13 -6.72 -21.37
C GLY A 450 -44.31 -5.44 -21.66
N GLY A 451 -43.60 -5.32 -22.80
CA GLY A 451 -42.67 -4.20 -23.02
C GLY A 451 -43.04 -3.18 -24.09
N TRP A 452 -44.02 -3.47 -24.95
CA TRP A 452 -44.23 -2.70 -26.19
C TRP A 452 -44.91 -1.34 -25.97
N GLU A 453 -45.89 -1.26 -25.07
CA GLU A 453 -46.55 0.01 -24.73
C GLU A 453 -45.56 0.99 -24.08
N GLU A 454 -44.68 0.51 -23.21
CA GLU A 454 -43.66 1.31 -22.56
C GLU A 454 -42.59 1.80 -23.56
N VAL A 455 -42.15 0.94 -24.48
CA VAL A 455 -41.22 1.33 -25.54
C VAL A 455 -41.84 2.31 -26.52
N SER A 456 -43.09 2.09 -26.94
CA SER A 456 -43.79 3.03 -27.82
C SER A 456 -43.97 4.39 -27.16
N ALA A 457 -44.26 4.44 -25.86
CA ALA A 457 -44.38 5.70 -25.12
C ALA A 457 -43.03 6.42 -25.01
N ARG A 458 -41.95 5.70 -24.69
CA ARG A 458 -40.60 6.28 -24.56
C ARG A 458 -39.97 6.67 -25.90
N TRP A 459 -40.35 6.03 -27.00
CA TRP A 459 -39.91 6.39 -28.35
C TRP A 459 -40.60 7.63 -28.92
N GLN A 460 -41.82 7.90 -28.44
CA GLN A 460 -42.62 9.06 -28.87
C GLN A 460 -42.37 10.32 -28.03
N ALA A 461 -41.87 10.14 -26.81
CA ALA A 461 -41.40 11.21 -25.93
C ALA A 461 -40.05 11.76 -26.43
#